data_AF-A0A6M7XRK4-F1
#
_entry.id   AF-A0A6M7XRK4-F1
#
_cell.length_a   1.000
_cell.length_b   1.000
_cell.length_c   1.000
_cell.angle_alpha   90.00
_cell.angle_beta   90.00
_cell.angle_gamma   90.00
#
_symmetry.space_group_name_H-M   'P 1'
#
loop_
_entity.id
_entity.type
_entity.pdbx_description
1 polymer ?
#
loop_
_entity_poly.entity_id
_entity_poly.type
_entity_poly.pdbx_seq_one_letter_code
_entity_poly.pdbx_strand_id
1 'polypeptide(L)' 'MLTDKPPPIYIVRVFEKPHWRTVLTTKDKQKAFDMAKEIGDKVRVEEITPKPKKR' A
#
# COMPACT_ATOMS: atom_id res chain seq x y z
N MET A 1 14.76 -21.99 -3.92
CA MET A 1 15.25 -20.93 -3.02
C MET A 1 14.04 -20.11 -2.60
N LEU A 2 13.50 -20.33 -1.40
CA LEU A 2 12.44 -19.44 -0.89
C LEU A 2 13.13 -18.17 -0.40
N THR A 3 12.98 -17.10 -1.17
CA THR A 3 13.42 -15.77 -0.81
C THR A 3 12.74 -15.41 0.51
N ASP A 4 13.51 -15.37 1.61
CA ASP A 4 13.08 -15.00 2.97
C ASP A 4 12.64 -13.51 3.09
N LYS A 5 12.28 -12.90 1.96
CA LYS A 5 11.83 -11.52 1.90
C LYS A 5 10.30 -11.54 1.94
N PRO A 6 9.68 -10.92 2.94
CA PRO A 6 8.23 -10.89 3.01
C PRO A 6 7.68 -10.07 1.83
N PRO A 7 6.50 -10.45 1.30
CA PRO A 7 5.94 -9.79 0.14
C PRO A 7 5.66 -8.31 0.43
N PRO A 8 5.86 -7.42 -0.56
CA PRO A 8 5.53 -6.01 -0.42
C PRO A 8 4.04 -5.83 -0.13
N ILE A 9 3.73 -4.84 0.69
CA ILE A 9 2.37 -4.43 1.05
C ILE A 9 2.15 -3.05 0.44
N TYR A 10 1.07 -2.91 -0.30
CA TYR A 10 0.61 -1.68 -0.90
C TYR A 10 -0.47 -1.06 -0.02
N ILE A 11 -0.27 0.19 0.37
CA ILE A 11 -1.19 0.96 1.21
C ILE A 11 -1.71 2.13 0.38
N VAL A 12 -3.02 2.19 0.19
CA VAL A 12 -3.69 3.31 -0.46
C VAL A 12 -4.17 4.27 0.62
N ARG A 13 -3.68 5.51 0.55
CA ARG A 13 -4.09 6.58 1.46
C ARG A 13 -4.73 7.74 0.71
N VAL A 14 -5.81 8.26 1.26
CA VAL A 14 -6.53 9.43 0.74
C VAL A 14 -6.27 10.64 1.63
N PHE A 15 -6.13 11.80 1.02
CA PHE A 15 -5.96 13.07 1.70
C PHE A 15 -7.32 13.68 2.02
N GLU A 16 -7.78 13.44 3.24
CA GLU A 16 -8.95 14.07 3.87
C GLU A 16 -8.42 15.21 4.76
N LYS A 17 -8.35 16.44 4.22
CA LYS A 17 -7.71 17.59 4.90
C LYS A 17 -8.09 17.69 6.39
N PRO A 18 -7.12 17.81 7.31
CA PRO A 18 -5.67 17.93 7.09
C PRO A 18 -4.89 16.60 7.13
N HIS A 19 -5.56 15.45 7.15
CA HIS A 19 -4.94 14.15 7.43
C HIS A 19 -4.93 13.21 6.22
N TRP A 20 -3.99 12.27 6.26
CA TRP A 20 -3.96 11.14 5.34
C TRP A 20 -4.63 9.95 6.01
N ARG A 21 -5.70 9.44 5.40
CA ARG A 21 -6.45 8.29 5.87
C ARG A 21 -6.12 7.06 5.04
N THR A 22 -5.82 5.95 5.69
CA THR A 22 -5.65 4.66 5.00
C THR A 22 -7.02 4.11 4.61
N VAL A 23 -7.20 3.79 3.32
CA VAL A 23 -8.46 3.25 2.79
C VAL A 23 -8.30 1.79 2.41
N LEU A 24 -7.12 1.40 1.92
CA LEU A 24 -6.84 0.02 1.54
C LEU A 24 -5.42 -0.37 1.94
N THR A 25 -5.27 -1.59 2.42
CA THR A 25 -3.97 -2.25 2.63
C THR A 25 -4.06 -3.62 1.98
N THR A 26 -3.19 -3.88 1.00
CA THR A 26 -3.24 -5.11 0.19
C THR A 26 -1.84 -5.56 -0.19
N LYS A 27 -1.64 -6.85 -0.47
CA LYS A 27 -0.41 -7.37 -1.10
C LYS A 27 -0.49 -7.36 -2.63
N ASP A 28 -1.67 -7.06 -3.16
CA ASP A 28 -1.94 -6.98 -4.58
C ASP A 28 -1.69 -5.56 -5.08
N LYS A 29 -0.65 -5.42 -5.92
CA LYS A 29 -0.29 -4.15 -6.55
C LYS A 29 -1.44 -3.63 -7.41
N GLN A 30 -1.99 -4.46 -8.29
CA GLN A 30 -3.00 -4.04 -9.26
C GLN A 30 -4.23 -3.47 -8.56
N LYS A 31 -4.71 -4.18 -7.54
CA LYS A 31 -5.85 -3.75 -6.72
C LYS A 31 -5.62 -2.39 -6.03
N ALA A 32 -4.38 -2.13 -5.58
CA ALA A 32 -4.03 -0.84 -4.96
C ALA A 32 -4.05 0.31 -5.97
N PHE A 33 -3.54 0.09 -7.19
CA PHE A 33 -3.55 1.09 -8.26
C PHE A 33 -4.96 1.32 -8.82
N ASP A 34 -5.78 0.27 -8.94
CA ASP A 34 -7.17 0.39 -9.38
C ASP A 34 -7.99 1.23 -8.40
N MET A 35 -7.83 0.95 -7.09
CA MET A 35 -8.47 1.74 -6.03
C MET A 35 -8.00 3.20 -6.05
N ALA A 36 -6.70 3.44 -6.25
CA ALA A 36 -6.19 4.80 -6.40
C ALA A 36 -6.81 5.50 -7.63
N LYS A 37 -6.93 4.81 -8.75
CA LYS A 37 -7.53 5.37 -9.97
C LYS A 37 -9.01 5.70 -9.78
N GLU A 38 -9.75 4.89 -9.03
CA GLU A 38 -11.15 5.14 -8.70
C GLU A 38 -11.34 6.39 -7.81
N ILE A 39 -10.42 6.63 -6.87
CA ILE A 39 -10.49 7.77 -5.95
C ILE A 39 -10.04 9.10 -6.60
N GLY A 40 -9.04 9.06 -7.48
CA GLY A 40 -8.58 10.24 -8.22
C GLY A 40 -7.55 11.11 -7.47
N ASP A 41 -7.67 12.44 -7.56
CA ASP A 41 -6.55 13.38 -7.33
C ASP A 41 -5.92 13.40 -5.92
N LYS A 42 -6.63 12.91 -4.90
CA LYS A 42 -6.19 13.03 -3.50
C LYS A 42 -5.75 11.70 -2.91
N VAL A 43 -5.24 10.79 -3.71
CA VAL A 43 -4.80 9.48 -3.25
C VAL A 43 -3.31 9.24 -3.52
N ARG A 44 -2.68 8.44 -2.66
CA ARG A 44 -1.33 7.93 -2.87
C ARG A 44 -1.26 6.44 -2.55
N VAL A 45 -0.44 5.73 -3.30
CA VAL A 45 -0.10 4.33 -3.02
C VAL A 45 1.32 4.27 -2.44
N GLU A 46 1.45 3.77 -1.22
CA GLU A 46 2.73 3.50 -0.55
C GLU A 46 3.07 2.02 -0.68
N GLU A 47 4.26 1.70 -1.18
CA GLU A 47 4.78 0.33 -1.17
C GLU A 47 5.71 0.13 0.03
N ILE A 48 5.34 -0.79 0.92
CA ILE A 48 6.09 -1.12 2.13
C ILE A 48 6.58 -2.57 2.00
N THR A 49 7.90 -2.74 1.98
CA THR A 49 8.51 -4.05 2.19
C THR A 49 8.66 -4.26 3.69
N PRO A 50 8.00 -5.28 4.29
CA PRO A 50 8.21 -5.57 5.70
C PRO A 50 9.69 -5.95 5.92
N LYS A 51 10.33 -5.45 6.98
CA LYS A 51 11.65 -5.94 7.34
C LYS A 51 11.52 -7.42 7.74
N PRO A 52 12.36 -8.33 7.23
CA PRO A 52 12.38 -9.70 7.71
C PRO A 52 12.66 -9.65 9.22
N LYS A 53 11.78 -10.26 10.01
CA LYS A 53 11.94 -10.33 11.46
C LYS A 53 13.10 -11.30 11.69
N LYS A 54 14.30 -10.78 12.02
CA LYS A 54 15.43 -11.61 12.43
C LYS A 54 14.95 -12.43 13.64
N ARG A 55 14.82 -13.74 13.45
CA ARG A 55 14.49 -14.70 14.52
C ARG A 55 15.74 -15.01 15.32
#